data_AF-A0A8J6YXL9-F1
#
_entry.id   AF-A0A8J6YXL9-F1
#
_cell.length_a   1.000
_cell.length_b   1.000
_cell.length_c   1.000
_cell.angle_alpha   90.00
_cell.angle_beta   90.00
_cell.angle_gamma   90.00
#
_symmetry.space_group_name_H-M   'P 1'
#
loop_
_entity.id
_entity.type
_entity.pdbx_description
1 polymer ?
#
loop_
_entity_poly.entity_id
_entity_poly.type
_entity_poly.pdbx_seq_one_letter_code
_entity_poly.pdbx_strand_id
1 'polypeptide(L)'
;MRKILAGLFTTGLVIVALFTLWGVLSKGGLSQAPPSAEGGNSPPKAPEAVEEEVPSPVPPSYTREARLIAVGDIMMHNTQTEAGYDAKAGRYNFDSFFTEISPLLKKGDWVIGNLETPLAGKDLKYTGYPRFNAPPELASALKKAGVTILTTANNHALDRGEIWVIRTR
;
A
#
# COMPACT_ATOMS: atom_id res chain seq x y z
N MET A 1 -33.60 -26.57 -34.20
CA MET A 1 -32.37 -27.04 -34.87
C MET A 1 -31.18 -26.83 -33.93
N ARG A 2 -30.43 -27.92 -33.70
CA ARG A 2 -29.03 -28.07 -33.22
C ARG A 2 -28.49 -27.28 -31.99
N LYS A 3 -27.95 -28.10 -31.07
CA LYS A 3 -27.15 -27.82 -29.87
C LYS A 3 -25.64 -27.58 -30.22
N ILE A 4 -24.86 -27.33 -29.15
CA ILE A 4 -23.40 -27.62 -28.92
C ILE A 4 -22.45 -26.47 -29.35
N LEU A 5 -21.48 -25.93 -28.57
CA LEU A 5 -20.41 -26.47 -27.70
C LEU A 5 -19.88 -25.33 -26.78
N ALA A 6 -19.89 -25.42 -25.44
CA ALA A 6 -18.82 -25.89 -24.53
C ALA A 6 -17.41 -25.28 -24.73
N GLY A 7 -16.91 -24.65 -23.66
CA GLY A 7 -15.53 -24.16 -23.51
C GLY A 7 -15.26 -23.69 -22.07
N LEU A 8 -15.09 -24.67 -21.17
CA LEU A 8 -14.55 -24.54 -19.81
C LEU A 8 -13.00 -24.46 -19.89
N PHE A 9 -12.31 -24.13 -18.78
CA PHE A 9 -10.85 -24.02 -18.50
C PHE A 9 -10.45 -22.54 -18.22
N THR A 10 -9.91 -22.12 -17.07
CA THR A 10 -9.43 -22.78 -15.83
C THR A 10 -9.16 -21.71 -14.77
N THR A 11 -9.42 -22.04 -13.51
CA THR A 11 -8.98 -21.34 -12.29
C THR A 11 -7.50 -21.60 -11.96
N GLY A 12 -6.83 -20.64 -11.30
CA GLY A 12 -5.52 -20.83 -10.63
C GLY A 12 -4.94 -19.49 -10.16
N LEU A 13 -5.33 -18.98 -8.98
CA LEU A 13 -4.65 -19.19 -7.69
C LEU A 13 -3.17 -18.73 -7.70
N VAL A 14 -2.93 -17.44 -7.44
CA VAL A 14 -1.60 -16.91 -7.06
C VAL A 14 -1.52 -16.84 -5.54
N ILE A 15 -1.44 -18.01 -4.92
CA ILE A 15 -0.96 -18.18 -3.54
C ILE A 15 -0.15 -19.48 -3.55
N VAL A 16 1.03 -19.46 -2.93
CA VAL A 16 2.00 -20.56 -2.69
C VAL A 16 3.31 -20.33 -3.45
N ALA A 17 4.16 -19.46 -2.88
CA ALA A 17 5.59 -19.40 -3.17
C ALA A 17 6.41 -19.32 -1.86
N LEU A 18 6.01 -20.04 -0.80
CA LEU A 18 6.73 -20.04 0.48
C LEU A 18 6.85 -21.41 1.19
N PHE A 19 6.69 -22.55 0.49
CA PHE A 19 6.83 -23.88 1.13
C PHE A 19 7.56 -24.94 0.31
N THR A 20 8.73 -24.60 -0.25
CA THR A 20 9.65 -25.61 -0.84
C THR A 20 11.11 -25.39 -0.44
N LEU A 21 11.36 -25.09 0.85
CA LEU A 21 12.71 -25.10 1.42
C LEU A 21 12.78 -25.79 2.78
N TRP A 22 12.19 -26.99 2.88
CA TRP A 22 12.40 -27.91 4.03
C TRP A 22 12.76 -29.35 3.57
N GLY A 23 12.77 -29.65 2.26
CA GLY A 23 12.83 -31.03 1.77
C GLY A 23 14.18 -31.57 1.27
N VAL A 24 15.28 -30.79 1.29
CA VAL A 24 16.50 -31.14 0.52
C VAL A 24 17.75 -31.43 1.38
N LEU A 25 17.64 -31.54 2.71
CA LEU A 25 18.78 -31.99 3.54
C LEU A 25 18.44 -33.20 4.42
N SER A 26 17.92 -34.26 3.80
CA SER A 26 17.95 -35.59 4.41
C SER A 26 17.85 -36.65 3.32
N LYS A 27 19.01 -37.16 2.88
CA LYS A 27 19.29 -38.58 2.55
C LYS A 27 20.46 -38.70 1.56
N GLY A 28 21.47 -39.47 1.97
CA GLY A 28 22.56 -39.99 1.15
C GLY A 28 23.84 -40.07 1.99
N GLY A 29 24.44 -41.23 2.26
CA GLY A 29 24.19 -42.58 1.82
C GLY A 29 25.03 -43.57 2.65
N LEU A 30 24.62 -44.84 2.59
CA LEU A 30 25.37 -45.99 3.09
C LEU A 30 26.56 -46.27 2.17
N SER A 31 27.75 -46.46 2.75
CA SER A 31 28.83 -47.24 2.14
C SER A 31 29.69 -47.88 3.23
N GLN A 32 29.93 -49.18 3.13
CA GLN A 32 30.75 -49.97 4.05
C GLN A 32 32.04 -50.46 3.38
N ALA A 33 33.03 -50.72 4.25
CA ALA A 33 34.14 -51.70 4.19
C ALA A 33 35.56 -51.14 3.91
N PRO A 34 36.65 -51.81 4.37
CA PRO A 34 36.81 -52.95 5.31
C PRO A 34 37.78 -52.62 6.49
N PRO A 35 38.10 -53.57 7.42
CA PRO A 35 38.94 -53.29 8.58
C PRO A 35 40.43 -53.49 8.27
N SER A 36 41.31 -52.76 8.97
CA SER A 36 42.71 -53.12 9.14
C SER A 36 43.18 -52.66 10.51
N ALA A 37 43.71 -53.63 11.26
CA ALA A 37 44.28 -53.46 12.58
C ALA A 37 45.62 -52.73 12.50
N GLU A 38 45.94 -51.93 13.51
CA GLU A 38 47.19 -52.07 14.29
C GLU A 38 47.21 -51.09 15.47
N GLY A 39 47.80 -51.55 16.57
CA GLY A 39 47.84 -50.87 17.85
C GLY A 39 48.81 -49.69 17.87
N GLY A 40 48.48 -48.71 18.71
CA GLY A 40 49.35 -47.58 19.01
C GLY A 40 48.87 -46.90 20.28
N ASN A 41 49.46 -47.27 21.41
CA ASN A 41 49.20 -46.70 22.73
C ASN A 41 49.65 -45.23 22.76
N SER A 42 48.71 -44.28 22.79
CA SER A 42 49.00 -42.86 22.99
C SER A 42 48.68 -42.46 24.43
N PRO A 43 49.53 -41.69 25.12
CA PRO A 43 49.30 -41.29 26.51
C PRO A 43 48.10 -40.32 26.61
N PRO A 44 47.46 -40.19 27.78
CA PRO A 44 46.23 -39.41 27.91
C PRO A 44 46.52 -37.93 27.62
N LYS A 45 45.80 -37.36 26.65
CA LYS A 45 45.77 -35.92 26.39
C LYS A 45 45.17 -35.24 27.63
N ALA A 46 45.88 -34.26 28.20
CA ALA A 46 45.37 -33.43 29.28
C ALA A 46 44.02 -32.80 28.88
N PRO A 47 43.08 -32.57 29.82
CA PRO A 47 41.76 -32.07 29.47
C PRO A 47 41.90 -30.70 28.81
N GLU A 48 41.49 -30.60 27.54
CA GLU A 48 41.24 -29.32 26.90
C GLU A 48 40.18 -28.60 27.72
N ALA A 49 40.54 -27.45 28.28
CA ALA A 49 39.60 -26.59 28.97
C ALA A 49 38.49 -26.23 27.98
N VAL A 50 37.26 -26.65 28.30
CA VAL A 50 36.07 -26.26 27.56
C VAL A 50 35.86 -24.77 27.86
N GLU A 51 36.21 -23.93 26.90
CA GLU A 51 35.89 -22.51 26.95
C GLU A 51 34.36 -22.40 26.75
N GLU A 52 33.64 -22.08 27.82
CA GLU A 52 32.19 -21.85 27.74
C GLU A 52 31.92 -20.65 26.81
N GLU A 53 31.34 -20.91 25.64
CA GLU A 53 30.85 -19.84 24.77
C GLU A 53 29.76 -19.05 25.50
N VAL A 54 30.10 -17.83 25.92
CA VAL A 54 29.13 -16.91 26.52
C VAL A 54 28.08 -16.54 25.46
N PRO A 55 26.79 -16.80 25.68
CA PRO A 55 25.77 -16.52 24.67
C PRO A 55 25.68 -15.02 24.42
N SER A 56 25.82 -14.62 23.16
CA SER A 56 25.66 -13.23 22.75
C SER A 56 24.24 -12.73 23.05
N PRO A 57 24.06 -11.48 23.51
CA PRO A 57 22.75 -10.96 23.88
C PRO A 57 21.82 -10.91 22.66
N VAL A 58 20.64 -11.53 22.78
CA VAL A 58 19.59 -11.47 21.75
C VAL A 58 19.07 -10.02 21.69
N PRO A 59 19.04 -9.37 20.51
CA PRO A 59 18.55 -8.00 20.40
C PRO A 59 17.07 -7.92 20.82
N PRO A 60 16.65 -6.79 21.41
CA PRO A 60 15.27 -6.62 21.85
C PRO A 60 14.31 -6.65 20.66
N SER A 61 13.23 -7.42 20.78
CA SER A 61 12.11 -7.40 19.84
C SER A 61 11.35 -6.07 19.96
N TYR A 62 10.99 -5.47 18.83
CA TYR A 62 10.07 -4.33 18.79
C TYR A 62 8.97 -4.56 17.76
N THR A 63 7.80 -3.99 18.04
CA THR A 63 6.70 -3.88 17.09
C THR A 63 6.74 -2.52 16.41
N ARG A 64 6.37 -2.47 15.13
CA ARG A 64 6.08 -1.23 14.41
C ARG A 64 4.60 -1.23 14.07
N GLU A 65 3.94 -0.10 14.33
CA GLU A 65 2.54 0.10 13.99
C GLU A 65 2.45 1.23 12.96
N ALA A 66 1.46 1.11 12.07
CA ALA A 66 1.09 2.15 11.13
C ALA A 66 -0.44 2.23 11.07
N ARG A 67 -0.97 3.43 10.98
CA ARG A 67 -2.41 3.71 10.92
C ARG A 67 -2.79 4.21 9.54
N LEU A 68 -3.59 3.41 8.85
CA LEU A 68 -4.25 3.79 7.61
C LEU A 68 -5.66 4.31 7.90
N ILE A 69 -6.00 5.46 7.33
CA ILE A 69 -7.35 6.02 7.30
C ILE A 69 -7.79 6.11 5.85
N ALA A 70 -9.00 5.66 5.55
CA ALA A 70 -9.58 5.77 4.22
C ALA A 70 -10.88 6.58 4.29
N VAL A 71 -11.05 7.50 3.34
CA VAL A 71 -12.32 8.19 3.08
C VAL A 71 -12.83 7.80 1.70
N GLY A 72 -14.15 7.89 1.52
CA GLY A 72 -14.79 7.61 0.25
C GLY A 72 -14.61 8.75 -0.75
N ASP A 73 -15.62 8.92 -1.58
CA ASP A 73 -15.58 9.84 -2.71
C ASP A 73 -15.62 11.30 -2.25
N ILE A 74 -14.64 12.06 -2.73
CA ILE A 74 -14.53 13.49 -2.55
C ILE A 74 -14.98 14.13 -3.86
N MET A 75 -16.23 14.58 -3.85
CA MET A 75 -16.90 15.19 -4.99
C MET A 75 -17.44 16.57 -4.63
N MET A 76 -17.60 17.42 -5.65
CA MET A 76 -18.11 18.78 -5.48
C MET A 76 -19.24 19.06 -6.46
N HIS A 77 -20.42 19.33 -5.93
CA HIS A 77 -21.53 19.92 -6.68
C HIS A 77 -21.41 21.45 -6.76
N ASN A 78 -22.24 22.07 -7.61
CA ASN A 78 -22.21 23.52 -7.84
C ASN A 78 -22.35 24.31 -6.54
N THR A 79 -23.32 23.96 -5.70
CA THR A 79 -23.59 24.65 -4.42
C THR A 79 -22.41 24.56 -3.45
N GLN A 80 -21.71 23.43 -3.39
CA GLN A 80 -20.50 23.27 -2.59
C GLN A 80 -19.34 24.12 -3.15
N THR A 81 -19.21 24.17 -4.48
CA THR A 81 -18.19 24.99 -5.14
C THR A 81 -18.44 26.47 -4.89
N GLU A 82 -19.68 26.93 -5.06
CA GLU A 82 -20.12 28.31 -4.80
C GLU A 82 -19.91 28.71 -3.34
N ALA A 83 -20.25 27.83 -2.39
CA ALA A 83 -20.06 28.08 -0.96
C ALA A 83 -18.58 28.25 -0.55
N GLY A 84 -17.65 27.69 -1.33
CA GLY A 84 -16.21 27.83 -1.10
C GLY A 84 -15.59 29.07 -1.76
N TYR A 85 -16.35 29.92 -2.45
CA TYR A 85 -15.80 31.11 -3.09
C TYR A 85 -15.66 32.28 -2.11
N ASP A 86 -14.44 32.74 -1.88
CA ASP A 86 -14.17 33.95 -1.10
C ASP A 86 -14.17 35.17 -2.05
N ALA A 87 -15.28 35.90 -2.05
CA ALA A 87 -15.45 37.10 -2.87
C ALA A 87 -14.49 38.25 -2.50
N LYS A 88 -14.01 38.32 -1.25
CA LYS A 88 -13.07 39.36 -0.82
C LYS A 88 -11.66 39.06 -1.31
N ALA A 89 -11.27 37.79 -1.27
CA ALA A 89 -9.96 37.34 -1.74
C ALA A 89 -9.93 37.03 -3.25
N GLY A 90 -11.09 36.94 -3.90
CA GLY A 90 -11.21 36.63 -5.32
C GLY A 90 -10.73 35.22 -5.68
N ARG A 91 -10.84 34.27 -4.76
CA ARG A 91 -10.35 32.89 -4.92
C ARG A 91 -11.19 31.89 -4.12
N TYR A 92 -11.04 30.61 -4.43
CA TYR A 92 -11.70 29.55 -3.66
C TYR A 92 -10.92 29.22 -2.38
N ASN A 93 -11.64 28.86 -1.32
CA ASN A 93 -11.11 28.34 -0.07
C ASN A 93 -12.09 27.31 0.53
N PHE A 94 -11.65 26.06 0.62
CA PHE A 94 -12.44 24.96 1.16
C PHE A 94 -11.97 24.48 2.54
N ASP A 95 -11.05 25.21 3.18
CA ASP A 95 -10.46 24.78 4.47
C ASP A 95 -11.53 24.50 5.53
N SER A 96 -12.58 25.33 5.57
CA SER A 96 -13.66 25.20 6.55
C SER A 96 -14.49 23.93 6.38
N PHE A 97 -14.50 23.32 5.20
CA PHE A 97 -15.31 22.13 4.90
C PHE A 97 -14.78 20.91 5.66
N PHE A 98 -13.51 20.94 6.06
CA PHE A 98 -12.83 19.81 6.68
C PHE A 98 -12.40 20.05 8.13
N THR A 99 -12.75 21.20 8.71
CA THR A 99 -12.34 21.60 10.08
C THR A 99 -12.65 20.50 11.10
N GLU A 100 -13.88 19.99 11.10
CA GLU A 100 -14.35 19.02 12.09
C GLU A 100 -13.71 17.64 11.94
N ILE A 101 -13.36 17.24 10.71
CA ILE A 101 -12.76 15.92 10.46
C ILE A 101 -11.23 15.94 10.49
N SER A 102 -10.60 17.11 10.35
CA SER A 102 -9.14 17.23 10.30
C SER A 102 -8.42 16.59 11.51
N PRO A 103 -8.91 16.72 12.77
CA PRO A 103 -8.30 16.04 13.91
C PRO A 103 -8.36 14.51 13.83
N LEU A 104 -9.31 13.93 13.10
CA LEU A 104 -9.40 12.50 12.87
C LEU A 104 -8.42 12.07 11.77
N LEU A 105 -8.40 12.78 10.65
CA LEU A 105 -7.52 12.48 9.52
C LEU A 105 -6.04 12.55 9.94
N LYS A 106 -5.65 13.57 10.70
CA LYS A 106 -4.25 13.76 11.16
C LYS A 106 -3.72 12.69 12.11
N LYS A 107 -4.53 11.72 12.53
CA LYS A 107 -4.07 10.56 13.32
C LYS A 107 -3.46 9.47 12.45
N GLY A 108 -3.72 9.46 11.14
CA GLY A 108 -3.22 8.43 10.22
C GLY A 108 -1.81 8.73 9.74
N ASP A 109 -0.97 7.70 9.63
CA ASP A 109 0.30 7.76 8.91
C ASP A 109 0.04 7.85 7.39
N TRP A 110 -1.02 7.18 6.93
CA TRP A 110 -1.56 7.31 5.59
C TRP A 110 -3.05 7.58 5.62
N VAL A 111 -3.47 8.65 4.94
CA VAL A 111 -4.85 9.04 4.78
C VAL A 111 -5.17 9.07 3.29
N ILE A 112 -5.97 8.11 2.86
CA ILE A 112 -6.30 7.88 1.44
C ILE A 112 -7.73 8.36 1.18
N GLY A 113 -7.93 9.14 0.12
CA GLY A 113 -9.26 9.51 -0.37
C GLY A 113 -9.43 9.25 -1.86
N ASN A 114 -10.65 9.00 -2.31
CA ASN A 114 -10.97 8.94 -3.73
C ASN A 114 -11.38 10.34 -4.22
N LEU A 115 -10.54 10.99 -5.03
CA LEU A 115 -10.86 12.25 -5.67
C LEU A 115 -11.71 11.99 -6.90
N GLU A 116 -13.03 12.03 -6.74
CA GLU A 116 -13.98 11.73 -7.81
C GLU A 116 -14.22 12.91 -8.76
N THR A 117 -13.95 14.14 -8.33
CA THR A 117 -14.06 15.32 -9.19
C THR A 117 -12.71 15.70 -9.83
N PRO A 118 -12.64 15.91 -11.16
CA PRO A 118 -11.47 16.52 -11.78
C PRO A 118 -11.14 17.91 -11.22
N LEU A 119 -9.87 18.27 -11.17
CA LEU A 119 -9.38 19.63 -10.85
C LEU A 119 -8.70 20.24 -12.07
N ALA A 120 -9.37 20.16 -13.21
CA ALA A 120 -8.80 20.41 -14.52
C ALA A 120 -8.54 21.90 -14.80
N GLY A 121 -8.90 22.79 -13.88
CA GLY A 121 -8.63 24.23 -13.98
C GLY A 121 -9.82 25.03 -14.52
N LYS A 122 -9.74 26.35 -14.32
CA LYS A 122 -10.80 27.30 -14.68
C LYS A 122 -11.05 27.43 -16.18
N ASP A 123 -10.02 27.15 -17.00
CA ASP A 123 -10.08 27.16 -18.47
C ASP A 123 -11.08 26.13 -19.00
N LEU A 124 -11.30 25.03 -18.27
CA LEU A 124 -12.28 24.01 -18.60
C LEU A 124 -13.61 24.15 -17.85
N LYS A 125 -13.83 25.32 -17.23
CA LYS A 125 -15.02 25.72 -16.45
C LYS A 125 -15.33 24.79 -15.27
N TYR A 126 -15.53 25.38 -14.09
CA TYR A 126 -15.98 24.62 -12.94
C TYR A 126 -17.45 24.26 -13.07
N THR A 127 -17.78 22.98 -12.82
CA THR A 127 -19.15 22.46 -12.83
C THR A 127 -19.26 21.25 -11.91
N GLY A 128 -20.46 21.00 -11.41
CA GLY A 128 -20.87 19.75 -10.79
C GLY A 128 -21.44 18.77 -11.82
N TYR A 129 -22.35 17.91 -11.34
CA TYR A 129 -23.04 16.90 -12.14
C TYR A 129 -23.66 17.47 -13.44
N PRO A 130 -23.64 16.73 -14.57
CA PRO A 130 -23.17 15.35 -14.74
C PRO A 130 -21.70 15.18 -15.10
N ARG A 131 -20.98 16.28 -15.39
CA ARG A 131 -19.57 16.22 -15.76
C ARG A 131 -18.77 17.16 -14.88
N PHE A 132 -18.11 16.64 -13.87
CA PHE A 132 -17.49 17.39 -12.79
C PHE A 132 -16.18 18.09 -13.21
N ASN A 133 -15.93 19.23 -12.56
CA ASN A 133 -14.64 19.91 -12.50
C ASN A 133 -14.66 20.90 -11.34
N ALA A 134 -13.87 20.65 -10.30
CA ALA A 134 -13.77 21.50 -9.11
C ALA A 134 -12.52 22.39 -9.15
N PRO A 135 -12.49 23.48 -8.37
CA PRO A 135 -11.30 24.32 -8.26
C PRO A 135 -10.12 23.57 -7.62
N PRO A 136 -8.88 23.73 -8.12
CA PRO A 136 -7.68 23.08 -7.57
C PRO A 136 -7.43 23.35 -6.08
N GLU A 137 -7.97 24.43 -5.53
CA GLU A 137 -7.91 24.76 -4.10
C GLU A 137 -8.52 23.65 -3.22
N LEU A 138 -9.38 22.78 -3.76
CA LEU A 138 -9.88 21.59 -3.07
C LEU A 138 -8.73 20.66 -2.65
N ALA A 139 -7.75 20.41 -3.52
CA ALA A 139 -6.60 19.57 -3.19
C ALA A 139 -5.75 20.20 -2.06
N SER A 140 -5.58 21.52 -2.07
CA SER A 140 -4.89 22.26 -1.02
C SER A 140 -5.61 22.11 0.33
N ALA A 141 -6.94 22.24 0.34
CA ALA A 141 -7.75 22.08 1.54
C ALA A 141 -7.69 20.64 2.08
N LEU A 142 -7.76 19.62 1.22
CA LEU A 142 -7.62 18.20 1.59
C LEU A 142 -6.25 17.90 2.21
N LYS A 143 -5.18 18.40 1.59
CA LYS A 143 -3.82 18.30 2.12
C LYS A 143 -3.71 18.95 3.50
N LYS A 144 -4.29 20.14 3.69
CA LYS A 144 -4.31 20.84 4.98
C LYS A 144 -5.13 20.09 6.04
N ALA A 145 -6.22 19.45 5.62
CA ALA A 145 -7.09 18.65 6.47
C ALA A 145 -6.37 17.39 7.00
N GLY A 146 -5.41 16.86 6.25
CA GLY A 146 -4.60 15.70 6.65
C GLY A 146 -4.63 14.55 5.65
N VAL A 147 -5.23 14.72 4.47
CA VAL A 147 -5.18 13.70 3.41
C VAL A 147 -3.77 13.65 2.83
N THR A 148 -3.19 12.45 2.75
CA THR A 148 -1.82 12.24 2.27
C THR A 148 -1.77 11.63 0.88
N ILE A 149 -2.80 10.88 0.49
CA ILE A 149 -2.89 10.18 -0.80
C ILE A 149 -4.29 10.40 -1.38
N LEU A 150 -4.35 10.77 -2.66
CA LEU A 150 -5.58 10.81 -3.42
C LEU A 150 -5.50 9.83 -4.57
N THR A 151 -6.56 9.07 -4.78
CA THR A 151 -6.75 8.26 -5.99
C THR A 151 -7.68 9.02 -6.93
N THR A 152 -7.50 8.84 -8.24
CA THR A 152 -8.43 9.32 -9.27
C THR A 152 -9.08 8.15 -10.00
N ALA A 153 -8.99 6.94 -9.43
CA ALA A 153 -9.46 5.70 -10.04
C ALA A 153 -10.97 5.53 -9.79
N ASN A 154 -11.78 6.28 -10.53
CA ASN A 154 -13.23 6.31 -10.39
C ASN A 154 -13.92 6.60 -11.74
N ASN A 155 -15.25 6.51 -11.79
CA ASN A 155 -16.05 6.69 -13.00
C ASN A 155 -16.02 8.12 -13.57
N HIS A 156 -15.66 9.12 -12.78
CA HIS A 156 -15.59 10.52 -13.20
C HIS A 156 -14.18 11.00 -13.55
N ALA A 157 -13.19 10.10 -13.49
CA ALA A 157 -11.79 10.37 -13.80
C ALA A 157 -11.57 11.02 -15.17
N LEU A 158 -12.47 10.80 -16.13
CA LEU A 158 -12.38 11.31 -17.50
C LEU A 158 -13.48 12.32 -17.86
N ASP A 159 -14.16 12.92 -16.87
CA ASP A 159 -15.16 13.98 -17.12
C ASP A 159 -14.59 15.21 -17.82
N ARG A 160 -13.26 15.36 -17.77
CA ARG A 160 -12.47 16.36 -18.50
C ARG A 160 -11.47 15.76 -19.47
N GLY A 161 -11.62 14.48 -19.81
CA GLY A 161 -10.74 13.76 -20.72
C GLY A 161 -9.31 13.62 -20.21
N GLU A 162 -8.41 13.20 -21.10
CA GLU A 162 -7.01 12.92 -20.78
C GLU A 162 -6.24 14.16 -20.28
N ILE A 163 -6.65 15.36 -20.69
CA ILE A 163 -5.96 16.60 -20.30
C ILE A 163 -5.94 16.79 -18.78
N TRP A 164 -7.01 16.39 -18.08
CA TRP A 164 -7.01 16.37 -16.61
C TRP A 164 -6.01 15.37 -16.05
N VAL A 165 -6.07 14.12 -16.53
CA VAL A 165 -5.21 13.03 -16.06
C VAL A 165 -3.72 13.35 -16.27
N ILE A 166 -3.38 14.06 -17.34
CA ILE A 166 -2.02 14.50 -17.62
C ILE A 166 -1.60 15.69 -16.73
N ARG A 167 -2.55 16.57 -16.37
CA ARG A 167 -2.29 17.71 -15.47
C ARG A 167 -2.09 17.27 -14.01
N THR A 168 -2.64 16.13 -13.58
CA THR A 168 -2.62 15.60 -12.20
C THR A 168 -1.32 14.99 -11.68
N ARG A 169 -0.18 15.33 -12.27
CA ARG A 169 1.13 14.78 -11.87
C ARG A 169 1.70 15.40 -10.59
#